data_AF-A0A9N8ZXX9-F1
#
_entry.id   AF-A0A9N8ZXX9-F1
#
_cell.length_a   1.000
_cell.length_b   1.000
_cell.length_c   1.000
_cell.angle_alpha   90.00
_cell.angle_beta   90.00
_cell.angle_gamma   90.00
#
_symmetry.space_group_name_H-M   'P 1'
#
loop_
_entity.id
_entity.type
_entity.pdbx_description
1 polymer ?
#
loop_
_entity_poly.entity_id
_entity_poly.type
_entity_poly.pdbx_seq_one_letter_code
_entity_poly.pdbx_strand_id
1 'polypeptide(L)'
;MLIDRKAVVPTDSAQNWGSVLHSVLLDKHGLKNGDVEAGVPYDENNHYPSIYKLLADSFGDIKMASYVAWEAINTGIIELSVKIDLHTPLTHENISYDGGCVLKIIG
;
A
#
# COMPACT_ATOMS: atom_id res chain seq x y z
N MET A 1 20.91 0.30 7.50
CA MET A 1 19.65 -0.15 8.12
C MET A 1 19.43 -1.59 7.71
N LEU A 2 19.82 -2.55 8.56
CA LEU A 2 19.68 -3.97 8.30
C LEU A 2 18.27 -4.37 8.76
N ILE A 3 17.32 -4.50 7.82
CA ILE A 3 15.99 -5.02 8.14
C ILE A 3 16.12 -6.55 8.17
N ASP A 4 16.24 -7.11 9.36
CA ASP A 4 15.84 -8.49 9.63
C ASP A 4 14.35 -8.59 9.29
N ARG A 5 13.98 -9.32 8.22
CA ARG A 5 12.61 -9.39 7.68
C ARG A 5 11.72 -10.17 8.65
N LYS A 6 11.23 -9.50 9.70
CA LYS A 6 10.23 -10.03 10.62
C LYS A 6 8.86 -9.56 10.18
N ALA A 7 7.92 -10.51 10.02
CA ALA A 7 6.51 -10.18 9.92
C ALA A 7 6.10 -9.37 11.17
N VAL A 8 5.25 -8.37 10.97
CA VAL A 8 4.66 -7.63 12.09
C VAL A 8 3.67 -8.58 12.77
N VAL A 9 3.64 -8.55 14.11
CA VAL A 9 2.68 -9.29 14.91
C VAL A 9 1.53 -8.35 15.21
N PRO A 10 0.25 -8.71 14.96
CA PRO A 10 -0.26 -9.96 14.38
C PRO A 10 0.08 -10.14 12.90
N THR A 11 0.30 -11.39 12.48
CA THR A 11 0.81 -11.76 11.14
C THR A 11 -0.26 -11.78 10.05
N ASP A 12 -1.22 -10.85 10.09
CA ASP A 12 -2.27 -10.74 9.09
C ASP A 12 -1.82 -9.87 7.91
N SER A 13 -2.42 -10.08 6.74
CA SER A 13 -2.06 -9.39 5.50
C SER A 13 -2.17 -7.87 5.62
N ALA A 14 -3.31 -7.34 6.05
CA ALA A 14 -3.51 -5.89 6.16
C ALA A 14 -2.49 -5.22 7.09
N GLN A 15 -2.17 -5.83 8.22
CA GLN A 15 -1.23 -5.28 9.20
C GLN A 15 0.20 -5.24 8.66
N ASN A 16 0.64 -6.31 7.98
CA ASN A 16 1.95 -6.34 7.35
C ASN A 16 2.07 -5.32 6.21
N TRP A 17 1.08 -5.27 5.31
CA TRP A 17 1.06 -4.30 4.21
C TRP A 17 0.95 -2.87 4.71
N GLY A 18 0.17 -2.63 5.76
CA GLY A 18 0.10 -1.36 6.47
C GLY A 18 1.48 -0.92 6.97
N SER A 19 2.25 -1.84 7.55
CA SER A 19 3.59 -1.50 8.03
C SER A 19 4.59 -1.23 6.90
N VAL A 20 4.46 -1.91 5.76
CA VAL A 20 5.30 -1.65 4.57
C VAL A 20 4.99 -0.29 3.96
N LEU A 21 3.70 0.04 3.81
CA LEU A 21 3.28 1.25 3.08
C LEU A 21 3.31 2.51 3.93
N HIS A 22 3.07 2.41 5.23
CA HIS A 22 3.08 3.53 6.17
C HIS A 22 4.37 3.61 7.00
N SER A 23 5.28 2.63 6.85
CA SER A 23 6.60 2.58 7.52
C SER A 23 6.53 2.65 9.06
N VAL A 24 5.43 2.21 9.64
CA VAL A 24 5.15 2.20 11.09
C VAL A 24 4.53 0.88 11.51
N LEU A 25 4.51 0.57 12.81
CA LEU A 25 3.88 -0.65 13.32
C LEU A 25 2.36 -0.48 13.48
N LEU A 26 1.68 -1.60 13.78
CA LEU A 26 0.22 -1.67 13.93
C LEU A 26 -0.36 -0.63 14.88
N ASP A 27 0.30 -0.36 15.99
CA ASP A 27 -0.13 0.61 17.00
C ASP A 27 -0.26 2.03 16.44
N LYS A 28 0.39 2.31 15.31
CA LYS A 28 0.40 3.61 14.63
C LYS A 28 -0.57 3.65 13.45
N HIS A 29 -0.47 2.70 12.51
CA HIS A 29 -1.33 2.72 11.33
C HIS A 29 -2.75 2.20 11.60
N GLY A 30 -2.96 1.39 12.65
CA GLY A 30 -4.29 0.98 13.11
C GLY A 30 -5.09 0.02 12.21
N LEU A 31 -4.65 -0.22 10.96
CA LEU A 31 -5.27 -1.15 10.01
C LEU A 31 -5.56 -2.53 10.61
N LYS A 32 -6.74 -3.07 10.32
CA LYS A 32 -7.16 -4.42 10.70
C LYS A 32 -7.64 -5.16 9.46
N ASN A 33 -7.31 -6.45 9.38
CA ASN A 33 -7.65 -7.27 8.22
C ASN A 33 -9.15 -7.26 7.90
N GLY A 34 -10.02 -7.39 8.91
CA GLY A 34 -11.47 -7.38 8.70
C GLY A 34 -12.02 -6.06 8.17
N ASP A 35 -11.46 -4.91 8.58
CA ASP A 35 -11.89 -3.60 8.09
C ASP A 35 -11.46 -3.41 6.63
N VAL A 36 -10.22 -3.79 6.31
CA VAL A 36 -9.67 -3.73 4.96
C VAL A 36 -10.40 -4.67 4.00
N GLU A 37 -10.69 -5.91 4.42
CA GLU A 37 -11.51 -6.86 3.64
C GLU A 37 -12.94 -6.38 3.43
N ALA A 38 -13.51 -5.66 4.40
CA ALA A 38 -14.84 -5.05 4.28
C ALA A 38 -14.85 -3.78 3.39
N GLY A 39 -13.68 -3.36 2.87
CA GLY A 39 -13.56 -2.18 2.03
C GLY A 39 -13.66 -0.86 2.80
N VAL A 40 -13.35 -0.87 4.10
CA VAL A 40 -13.23 0.38 4.88
C VAL A 40 -11.98 1.12 4.39
N PRO A 41 -12.12 2.36 3.87
CA PRO A 41 -10.98 3.13 3.40
C PRO A 41 -10.03 3.49 4.54
N TYR A 42 -8.75 3.68 4.21
CA TYR A 42 -7.79 4.24 5.16
C TYR A 42 -8.15 5.70 5.49
N ASP A 43 -7.92 6.11 6.74
CA ASP A 43 -8.20 7.47 7.19
C ASP A 43 -7.23 8.47 6.53
N GLU A 44 -7.79 9.34 5.69
CA GLU A 44 -7.08 10.41 4.97
C GLU A 44 -6.33 11.39 5.88
N ASN A 45 -6.72 11.50 7.15
CA ASN A 45 -6.10 12.41 8.11
C ASN A 45 -5.21 11.69 9.13
N ASN A 46 -4.91 10.41 8.91
CA ASN A 46 -4.02 9.67 9.78
C ASN A 46 -2.62 10.32 9.79
N HIS A 47 -2.02 10.43 10.97
CA HIS A 47 -0.67 10.99 11.13
C HIS A 47 0.43 10.16 10.45
N TYR A 48 0.11 8.96 9.99
CA TYR A 48 1.01 8.05 9.30
C TYR A 48 0.48 7.80 7.89
N PRO A 49 0.67 8.75 6.96
CA PRO A 49 0.24 8.59 5.57
C PRO A 49 1.04 7.50 4.86
N SER A 50 0.50 6.95 3.77
CA SER A 50 1.25 6.03 2.92
C SER A 50 2.42 6.75 2.24
N ILE A 51 3.43 5.98 1.82
CA ILE A 51 4.53 6.50 1.02
C ILE A 51 4.03 7.18 -0.28
N TYR A 52 2.92 6.71 -0.85
CA TYR A 52 2.34 7.32 -2.04
C TYR A 52 1.81 8.73 -1.77
N LYS A 53 1.13 8.94 -0.63
CA LYS A 53 0.64 10.26 -0.22
C LYS A 53 1.79 11.22 0.03
N LEU A 54 2.82 10.77 0.75
CA LEU A 54 4.03 11.56 1.01
C LEU A 54 4.73 11.98 -0.28
N LEU A 55 4.85 11.07 -1.24
CA LEU A 55 5.47 11.35 -2.53
C LEU A 55 4.63 12.30 -3.39
N ALA A 56 3.31 12.13 -3.43
CA ALA A 56 2.41 13.02 -4.16
C ALA A 56 2.44 14.46 -3.60
N ASP A 57 2.50 14.60 -2.27
CA ASP A 57 2.56 15.91 -1.61
C ASP A 57 3.93 16.58 -1.79
N SER A 58 5.00 15.79 -1.92
CA SER A 58 6.37 16.29 -2.08
C SER A 58 6.74 16.62 -3.54
N PHE A 59 6.13 15.91 -4.50
CA PHE A 59 6.45 16.01 -5.92
C PHE A 59 5.17 16.19 -6.74
N GLY A 60 4.96 17.40 -7.27
CA GLY A 60 3.73 17.74 -8.00
C GLY A 60 3.52 17.02 -9.33
N ASP A 61 4.55 16.37 -9.89
CA ASP A 61 4.47 15.57 -11.11
C ASP A 61 5.29 14.28 -10.96
N ILE A 62 4.78 13.35 -10.15
CA ILE A 62 5.33 12.01 -9.99
C ILE A 62 4.34 10.97 -10.51
N LYS A 63 4.84 10.04 -11.32
CA LYS A 63 4.07 8.87 -11.75
C LYS A 63 4.33 7.73 -10.79
N MET A 64 3.28 7.20 -10.19
CA MET A 64 3.35 6.06 -9.28
C MET A 64 2.23 5.08 -9.64
N ALA A 65 2.47 3.81 -9.33
CA ALA A 65 1.52 2.75 -9.61
C ALA A 65 1.56 1.69 -8.51
N SER A 66 0.43 1.07 -8.23
CA SER A 66 0.29 -0.03 -7.27
C SER A 66 -0.27 -1.26 -7.97
N TYR A 67 0.52 -2.33 -7.98
CA TYR A 67 0.22 -3.59 -8.65
C TYR A 67 0.19 -4.71 -7.62
N VAL A 68 -1.02 -5.16 -7.30
CA VAL A 68 -1.23 -6.06 -6.15
C VAL A 68 -2.21 -7.16 -6.52
N ALA A 69 -1.97 -8.37 -6.03
CA ALA A 69 -2.89 -9.50 -6.22
C ALA A 69 -4.13 -9.40 -5.34
N TRP A 70 -4.06 -8.64 -4.24
CA TRP A 70 -5.17 -8.42 -3.33
C TRP A 70 -5.64 -6.97 -3.42
N GLU A 71 -6.82 -6.76 -4.00
CA GLU A 71 -7.40 -5.44 -4.29
C GLU A 71 -7.50 -4.55 -3.05
N ALA A 72 -7.72 -5.14 -1.87
CA ALA A 72 -7.92 -4.39 -0.65
C ALA A 72 -6.68 -3.57 -0.22
N ILE A 73 -5.49 -3.87 -0.75
CA ILE A 73 -4.32 -3.00 -0.57
C ILE A 73 -4.57 -1.64 -1.26
N ASN A 74 -5.13 -1.66 -2.46
CA ASN A 74 -5.39 -0.45 -3.25
C ASN A 74 -6.58 0.34 -2.72
N THR A 75 -7.57 -0.32 -2.11
CA THR A 75 -8.83 0.32 -1.71
C THR A 75 -8.97 0.60 -0.21
N GLY A 76 -8.21 -0.12 0.63
CA GLY A 76 -8.32 -0.06 2.10
C GLY A 76 -7.02 0.27 2.84
N ILE A 77 -5.86 0.26 2.18
CA ILE A 77 -4.57 0.60 2.80
C ILE A 77 -4.00 1.92 2.27
N ILE A 78 -4.07 2.14 0.96
CA ILE A 78 -3.66 3.42 0.35
C ILE A 78 -4.83 4.41 0.45
N GLU A 79 -4.51 5.67 0.78
CA GLU A 79 -5.48 6.77 0.78
C GLU A 79 -6.14 6.95 -0.59
N LEU A 80 -7.47 7.03 -0.63
CA LEU A 80 -8.24 7.16 -1.87
C LEU A 80 -8.02 8.51 -2.57
N SER A 81 -7.56 9.52 -1.84
CA SER A 81 -7.19 10.82 -2.41
C SER A 81 -5.93 10.78 -3.29
N VAL A 82 -5.15 9.70 -3.22
CA VAL A 82 -3.87 9.57 -3.92
C VAL A 82 -4.09 9.12 -5.35
N LYS A 83 -3.67 9.95 -6.31
CA LYS A 83 -3.82 9.69 -7.75
C LYS A 83 -2.65 8.85 -8.26
N ILE A 84 -2.84 7.54 -8.32
CA ILE A 84 -1.85 6.58 -8.81
C ILE A 84 -2.51 5.54 -9.72
N ASP A 85 -1.72 4.91 -10.58
CA ASP A 85 -2.22 3.84 -11.44
C ASP A 85 -2.40 2.58 -10.60
N LEU A 86 -3.66 2.27 -10.25
CA LEU A 86 -4.03 1.09 -9.48
C LEU A 86 -4.35 -0.06 -10.42
N HIS A 87 -3.77 -1.23 -10.17
CA HIS A 87 -4.09 -2.43 -10.92
C HIS A 87 -4.06 -3.67 -10.03
N THR A 88 -5.13 -4.45 -10.16
CA THR A 88 -5.27 -5.75 -9.51
C THR A 88 -5.73 -6.75 -10.55
N PRO A 89 -4.80 -7.59 -11.07
CA PRO A 89 -5.15 -8.56 -12.08
C PRO A 89 -6.05 -9.65 -11.48
N LEU A 90 -7.01 -10.12 -12.26
CA LEU A 90 -7.65 -11.41 -11.98
C LEU A 90 -6.57 -12.51 -12.09
N THR A 91 -6.72 -13.61 -11.36
CA THR A 91 -5.69 -14.62 -11.03
C THR A 91 -4.93 -15.32 -12.17
N HIS A 92 -5.01 -14.85 -13.42
CA HIS A 92 -4.42 -15.47 -14.61
C HIS A 92 -3.75 -14.50 -15.61
N GLU A 93 -3.51 -13.23 -15.25
CA GLU A 93 -2.85 -12.27 -16.16
C GLU A 93 -1.34 -12.16 -15.90
N ASN A 94 -0.53 -12.40 -16.94
CA ASN A 94 0.91 -12.13 -16.92
C ASN A 94 1.17 -10.67 -17.29
N ILE A 95 1.79 -9.89 -16.40
CA ILE A 95 2.08 -8.47 -16.65
C ILE A 95 3.54 -8.29 -17.10
N SER A 96 3.77 -7.72 -18.28
CA SER A 96 5.09 -7.22 -18.73
C SER A 96 5.20 -5.70 -18.52
N TYR A 97 6.39 -5.21 -18.14
CA TYR A 97 6.66 -3.77 -17.93
C TYR A 97 7.76 -3.28 -18.86
N ASP A 98 7.53 -2.15 -19.50
CA ASP A 98 8.51 -1.38 -20.27
C ASP A 98 8.90 -0.11 -19.49
N GLY A 99 10.16 0.28 -19.55
CA GLY A 99 10.87 0.98 -18.48
C GLY A 99 10.37 2.36 -18.04
N GLY A 100 10.32 2.56 -16.72
CA GLY A 100 10.20 3.82 -15.99
C GLY A 100 10.49 3.57 -14.50
N CYS A 101 10.87 4.60 -13.72
CA CYS A 101 11.10 4.43 -12.28
C CYS A 101 9.75 4.20 -11.58
N VAL A 102 9.38 2.93 -11.40
CA VAL A 102 8.13 2.50 -10.76
C VAL A 102 8.48 1.86 -9.42
N LEU A 103 7.86 2.34 -8.34
CA LEU A 103 7.90 1.63 -7.05
C LEU A 103 7.06 0.36 -7.18
N LYS A 104 7.71 -0.74 -7.57
CA LYS A 104 7.07 -2.05 -7.70
C LYS A 104 7.13 -2.77 -6.36
N ILE A 105 6.00 -2.86 -5.66
CA ILE A 105 5.91 -3.66 -4.44
C ILE A 105 5.29 -5.01 -4.83
N ILE A 106 6.16 -5.98 -5.11
CA ILE A 106 5.75 -7.36 -5.41
C ILE A 106 5.53 -8.10 -4.09
N GLY A 107 4.31 -8.56 -3.85
CA GLY A 107 3.95 -9.50 -2.80
C GLY A 107 4.04 -10.95 -3.27
#